data_AF-A0A2S7QRA2-F1
#
_entry.id   AF-A0A2S7QRA2-F1
#
_cell.length_a   1.000
_cell.length_b   1.000
_cell.length_c   1.000
_cell.angle_alpha   90.00
_cell.angle_beta   90.00
_cell.angle_gamma   90.00
#
_symmetry.space_group_name_H-M   'P 1'
#
loop_
_entity.id
_entity.type
_entity.pdbx_description
1 polymer ?
#
loop_
_entity_poly.entity_id
_entity_poly.type
_entity_poly.pdbx_seq_one_letter_code
_entity_poly.pdbx_strand_id
1 'polypeptide(L)'
;MRIRTVVLLAIVSILEAANGWADSALYKTLLPTVRLPTTRDPRQCVVANLTQYFNVPTPTGSLLDALNSYGAELIAPCTLPAIDELYGGCFPGKDDWCKFTTAAPISVLPDHQSYGSTASAWWAAHSSNAVDLAKECPNG
;
A
#
# COMPACT_ATOMS: atom_id res chain seq x y z
N MET A 1 13.77 -13.75 -36.94
CA MET A 1 13.77 -14.18 -35.52
C MET A 1 14.29 -13.10 -34.54
N ARG A 2 14.08 -11.80 -34.84
CA ARG A 2 14.49 -10.68 -33.95
C ARG A 2 13.31 -9.86 -33.40
N ILE A 3 12.12 -9.98 -34.00
CA ILE A 3 10.93 -9.21 -33.64
C ILE A 3 10.26 -9.77 -32.37
N ARG A 4 10.27 -11.10 -32.18
CA ARG A 4 9.67 -11.75 -30.98
C ARG A 4 10.42 -11.44 -29.68
N THR A 5 11.72 -11.20 -29.74
CA THR A 5 12.57 -10.92 -28.57
C THR A 5 12.41 -9.50 -28.04
N VAL A 6 12.12 -8.53 -28.93
CA VAL A 6 11.90 -7.12 -28.54
C VAL A 6 10.55 -6.93 -27.85
N VAL A 7 9.51 -7.67 -28.27
CA VAL A 7 8.19 -7.62 -27.63
C VAL A 7 8.23 -8.19 -26.20
N LEU A 8 8.99 -9.26 -25.96
CA LEU A 8 9.15 -9.84 -24.61
C LEU A 8 9.87 -8.89 -23.64
N LEU A 9 10.85 -8.12 -24.11
CA LEU A 9 11.57 -7.15 -23.27
C LEU A 9 10.71 -5.91 -22.94
N ALA A 10 9.87 -5.46 -23.86
CA ALA A 10 8.95 -4.35 -23.61
C ALA A 10 7.88 -4.70 -22.54
N ILE A 11 7.47 -5.97 -22.44
CA ILE A 11 6.51 -6.41 -21.42
C ILE A 11 7.17 -6.48 -20.03
N VAL A 12 8.46 -6.80 -19.94
CA VAL A 12 9.20 -6.84 -18.67
C VAL A 12 9.46 -5.43 -18.12
N SER A 13 9.76 -4.45 -18.97
CA SER A 13 10.04 -3.07 -18.52
C SER A 13 8.81 -2.29 -18.05
N ILE A 14 7.58 -2.75 -18.35
CA ILE A 14 6.35 -2.09 -17.87
C ILE A 14 6.02 -2.53 -16.43
N LEU A 15 6.62 -3.63 -15.93
CA LEU A 15 6.34 -4.12 -14.58
C LEU A 15 7.16 -3.41 -13.49
N GLU A 16 8.27 -2.76 -13.83
CA GLU A 16 9.21 -2.18 -12.85
C GLU A 16 8.86 -0.74 -12.45
N ALA A 17 8.03 -0.03 -13.23
CA ALA A 17 7.69 1.37 -12.96
C ALA A 17 6.62 1.57 -11.86
N ALA A 18 5.93 0.51 -11.44
CA ALA A 18 4.80 0.63 -10.49
C ALA A 18 5.22 0.67 -9.00
N ASN A 19 6.44 0.27 -8.66
CA ASN A 19 6.79 -0.05 -7.27
C ASN A 19 7.75 0.94 -6.59
N GLY A 20 8.25 1.96 -7.30
CA GLY A 20 9.24 2.89 -6.77
C GLY A 20 8.78 3.74 -5.56
N TRP A 21 7.47 3.88 -5.34
CA TRP A 21 6.93 4.62 -4.21
C TRP A 21 7.05 3.86 -2.89
N ALA A 22 7.05 2.53 -2.95
CA ALA A 22 6.87 1.68 -1.78
C ALA A 22 8.18 1.45 -1.00
N ASP A 23 9.34 1.74 -1.60
CA ASP A 23 10.65 1.82 -0.93
C ASP A 23 11.16 3.26 -0.80
N SER A 24 10.31 4.25 -1.11
CA SER A 24 10.70 5.66 -1.07
C SER A 24 10.77 6.21 0.36
N ALA A 25 11.46 7.34 0.52
CA ALA A 25 11.45 8.09 1.78
C ALA A 25 10.03 8.47 2.27
N LEU A 26 9.06 8.54 1.35
CA LEU A 26 7.64 8.78 1.69
C LEU A 26 7.06 7.61 2.47
N TYR A 27 7.28 6.37 2.03
CA TYR A 27 6.77 5.17 2.71
C TYR A 27 7.28 5.10 4.15
N LYS A 28 8.58 5.33 4.35
CA LYS A 28 9.19 5.35 5.70
C LYS A 28 8.68 6.47 6.60
N THR A 29 8.23 7.58 6.01
CA THR A 29 7.65 8.71 6.76
C THR A 29 6.21 8.40 7.20
N LEU A 30 5.44 7.74 6.34
CA LEU A 30 4.02 7.44 6.59
C LEU A 30 3.82 6.21 7.47
N LEU A 31 4.69 5.22 7.35
CA LEU A 31 4.62 3.95 8.08
C LEU A 31 5.97 3.66 8.75
N PRO A 32 6.35 4.45 9.77
CA PRO A 32 7.59 4.24 10.49
C PRO A 32 7.55 2.88 11.22
N THR A 33 8.57 2.06 11.01
CA THR A 33 8.70 0.74 11.67
C THR A 33 9.25 0.83 13.08
N VAL A 34 9.60 2.03 13.54
CA VAL A 34 10.15 2.30 14.88
C VAL A 34 9.29 3.37 15.52
N ARG A 35 8.83 3.13 16.77
CA ARG A 35 8.18 4.18 17.56
C ARG A 35 9.17 5.33 17.74
N LEU A 36 8.76 6.51 17.28
CA LEU A 36 9.57 7.71 17.45
C LEU A 36 9.60 8.08 18.94
N PRO A 37 10.77 8.46 19.49
CA PRO A 37 10.91 8.75 20.91
C PRO A 37 10.05 9.95 21.29
N THR A 38 8.93 9.66 21.96
CA THR A 38 8.01 10.55 22.69
C THR A 38 8.23 12.04 22.47
N THR A 39 7.80 12.54 21.31
CA THR A 39 7.45 13.95 21.13
C THR A 39 5.93 14.01 21.27
N ARG A 40 5.37 14.80 22.19
CA ARG A 40 3.91 14.90 22.28
C ARG A 40 3.41 15.54 20.99
N ASP A 41 2.58 14.82 20.24
CA ASP A 41 2.03 15.36 19.00
C ASP A 41 1.29 16.67 19.30
N PRO A 42 1.46 17.69 18.44
CA PRO A 42 0.69 18.92 18.54
C PRO A 42 -0.82 18.66 18.57
N ARG A 43 -1.59 19.53 19.22
CA ARG A 43 -3.05 19.34 19.39
C ARG A 43 -3.78 19.16 18.06
N GLN A 44 -3.29 19.77 16.97
CA GLN A 44 -3.85 19.62 15.62
C GLN A 44 -3.85 18.17 15.13
N CYS A 45 -2.93 17.32 15.58
CA CYS A 45 -2.87 15.91 15.19
C CYS A 45 -4.09 15.11 15.69
N VAL A 46 -4.62 15.46 16.86
CA VAL A 46 -5.80 14.79 17.45
C VAL A 46 -7.11 15.24 16.78
N VAL A 47 -7.14 16.45 16.21
CA VAL A 47 -8.36 17.03 15.63
C VAL A 47 -8.35 17.07 14.11
N ALA A 48 -7.23 16.71 13.48
CA ALA A 48 -7.12 16.62 12.04
C ALA A 48 -8.11 15.59 11.51
N ASN A 49 -8.90 15.96 10.51
CA ASN A 49 -9.76 15.00 9.85
C ASN A 49 -8.92 14.12 8.92
N LEU A 50 -8.59 12.90 9.38
CA LEU A 50 -7.80 11.96 8.60
C LEU A 50 -8.59 11.31 7.46
N THR A 51 -9.93 11.35 7.49
CA THR A 51 -10.75 10.63 6.49
C THR A 51 -10.52 11.12 5.06
N GLN A 52 -10.06 12.36 4.90
CA GLN A 52 -9.71 12.92 3.59
C GLN A 52 -8.57 12.16 2.89
N TYR A 53 -7.68 11.50 3.65
CA TYR A 53 -6.57 10.72 3.11
C TYR A 53 -6.95 9.27 2.78
N PHE A 54 -8.09 8.80 3.30
CA PHE A 54 -8.58 7.44 3.11
C PHE A 54 -9.69 7.32 2.06
N ASN A 55 -10.04 8.43 1.39
CA ASN A 55 -10.96 8.41 0.25
C ASN A 55 -10.21 8.02 -1.04
N VAL A 56 -9.70 6.80 -1.06
CA VAL A 56 -8.87 6.26 -2.13
C VAL A 56 -9.71 5.56 -3.21
N PRO A 57 -9.22 5.47 -4.46
CA PRO A 57 -9.80 4.56 -5.44
C PRO A 57 -9.91 3.17 -4.82
N THR A 58 -11.10 2.59 -4.86
CA THR A 58 -11.36 1.26 -4.31
C THR A 58 -11.70 0.32 -5.47
N PRO A 59 -11.06 -0.85 -5.57
CA PRO A 59 -11.42 -1.82 -6.60
C PRO A 59 -12.83 -2.35 -6.35
N THR A 60 -13.46 -2.91 -7.37
CA THR A 60 -14.82 -3.47 -7.25
C THR A 60 -14.89 -4.86 -7.86
N GLY A 61 -15.99 -5.58 -7.60
CA GLY A 61 -16.24 -6.90 -8.18
C GLY A 61 -15.19 -7.95 -7.81
N SER A 62 -14.83 -8.80 -8.78
CA SER A 62 -13.93 -9.94 -8.58
C SER A 62 -12.55 -9.58 -8.07
N LEU A 63 -12.01 -8.41 -8.45
CA LEU A 63 -10.73 -7.93 -7.94
C LEU A 63 -10.82 -7.60 -6.45
N LEU A 64 -11.88 -6.91 -6.02
CA LEU A 64 -12.10 -6.59 -4.61
C LEU A 64 -12.23 -7.87 -3.79
N ASP A 65 -13.01 -8.83 -4.27
CA ASP A 65 -13.19 -10.12 -3.61
C ASP A 65 -11.85 -10.87 -3.47
N ALA A 66 -11.06 -10.92 -4.55
CA ALA A 66 -9.75 -11.57 -4.54
C ALA A 66 -8.77 -10.90 -3.57
N LEU A 67 -8.71 -9.57 -3.54
CA LEU A 67 -7.86 -8.81 -2.61
C LEU A 67 -8.29 -9.04 -1.15
N ASN A 68 -9.60 -9.05 -0.88
CA ASN A 68 -10.13 -9.31 0.46
C ASN A 68 -9.83 -10.73 0.93
N SER A 69 -10.03 -11.73 0.06
CA SER A 69 -9.71 -13.12 0.38
C SER A 69 -8.22 -13.30 0.64
N TYR A 70 -7.36 -12.74 -0.21
CA TYR A 70 -5.91 -12.81 -0.04
C TYR A 70 -5.46 -12.10 1.25
N GLY A 71 -5.98 -10.90 1.51
CA GLY A 71 -5.70 -10.16 2.74
C GLY A 71 -6.13 -10.92 3.99
N ALA A 72 -7.30 -11.56 3.96
CA ALA A 72 -7.79 -12.40 5.05
C ALA A 72 -6.86 -13.58 5.35
N GLU A 73 -6.28 -14.22 4.33
CA GLU A 73 -5.28 -15.28 4.51
C GLU A 73 -3.99 -14.75 5.14
N LEU A 74 -3.53 -13.56 4.72
CA LEU A 74 -2.32 -12.95 5.26
C LEU A 74 -2.47 -12.58 6.75
N ILE A 75 -3.66 -12.15 7.18
CA ILE A 75 -3.94 -11.77 8.57
C ILE A 75 -4.53 -12.90 9.43
N ALA A 76 -4.85 -14.05 8.83
CA ALA A 76 -5.36 -15.21 9.55
C ALA A 76 -4.56 -15.63 10.80
N PRO A 77 -3.21 -15.56 10.82
CA PRO A 77 -2.44 -15.91 12.03
C PRO A 77 -2.55 -14.88 13.16
N CYS A 78 -3.15 -13.71 12.92
CA CYS A 78 -3.30 -12.69 13.94
C CYS A 78 -4.39 -13.03 14.96
N THR A 79 -4.04 -13.03 16.24
CA THR A 79 -4.98 -13.30 17.34
C THR A 79 -5.08 -12.09 18.28
N LEU A 80 -6.30 -11.72 18.68
CA LEU A 80 -6.54 -10.65 19.66
C LEU A 80 -6.38 -11.20 21.10
N PRO A 81 -5.87 -10.42 22.08
CA PRO A 81 -5.75 -8.98 22.10
C PRO A 81 -4.32 -8.55 21.78
N ALA A 82 -4.05 -8.39 20.49
CA ALA A 82 -2.82 -7.86 19.94
C ALA A 82 -2.71 -6.34 20.25
N ILE A 83 -2.77 -5.94 21.52
CA ILE A 83 -2.68 -4.52 21.93
C ILE A 83 -1.25 -3.96 21.85
N ASP A 84 -0.22 -4.82 21.92
CA ASP A 84 1.15 -4.45 21.53
C ASP A 84 1.42 -4.63 20.03
N GLU A 85 0.69 -5.52 19.37
CA GLU A 85 0.81 -5.87 17.94
C GLU A 85 -0.01 -4.96 17.01
N LEU A 86 -0.99 -4.22 17.54
CA LEU A 86 -1.78 -3.18 16.86
C LEU A 86 -0.89 -2.08 16.24
N TYR A 87 0.37 -2.00 16.66
CA TYR A 87 1.37 -1.04 16.18
C TYR A 87 2.53 -1.66 15.39
N GLY A 88 2.54 -2.96 15.05
CA GLY A 88 3.60 -3.41 14.13
C GLY A 88 3.84 -4.90 13.88
N GLY A 89 3.15 -5.85 14.52
CA GLY A 89 3.52 -7.27 14.38
C GLY A 89 2.61 -8.11 13.48
N CYS A 90 1.33 -7.73 13.37
CA CYS A 90 0.31 -8.55 12.70
C CYS A 90 -0.01 -8.08 11.27
N PHE A 91 0.23 -6.81 10.93
CA PHE A 91 -0.07 -6.34 9.58
C PHE A 91 0.97 -6.88 8.58
N PRO A 92 0.54 -7.52 7.47
CA PRO A 92 1.47 -8.08 6.50
C PRO A 92 2.36 -7.01 5.89
N GLY A 93 3.64 -7.35 5.70
CA GLY A 93 4.58 -6.44 5.07
C GLY A 93 4.22 -6.18 3.60
N LYS A 94 4.74 -5.09 3.03
CA LYS A 94 4.61 -4.77 1.60
C LYS A 94 4.90 -5.97 0.70
N ASP A 95 5.98 -6.70 0.98
CA ASP A 95 6.43 -7.79 0.13
C ASP A 95 5.46 -8.97 0.14
N ASP A 96 4.66 -9.14 1.20
CA ASP A 96 3.59 -10.12 1.24
C ASP A 96 2.42 -9.70 0.36
N TRP A 97 2.07 -8.42 0.35
CA TRP A 97 1.06 -7.88 -0.58
C TRP A 97 1.49 -7.97 -2.04
N CYS A 98 2.78 -7.78 -2.35
CA CYS A 98 3.31 -7.91 -3.72
C CYS A 98 3.13 -9.33 -4.30
N LYS A 99 3.10 -10.36 -3.46
CA LYS A 99 2.88 -11.76 -3.87
C LYS A 99 1.46 -12.01 -4.40
N PHE A 100 0.52 -11.08 -4.21
CA PHE A 100 -0.83 -11.15 -4.80
C PHE A 100 -0.79 -11.46 -6.30
N THR A 101 0.11 -10.82 -7.05
CA THR A 101 0.25 -11.03 -8.51
C THR A 101 0.61 -12.46 -8.90
N THR A 102 1.14 -13.26 -7.96
CA THR A 102 1.46 -14.67 -8.15
C THR A 102 0.41 -15.62 -7.57
N ALA A 103 -0.32 -15.18 -6.55
CA ALA A 103 -1.32 -15.99 -5.84
C ALA A 103 -2.74 -15.85 -6.43
N ALA A 104 -3.06 -14.69 -7.02
CA ALA A 104 -4.39 -14.36 -7.49
C ALA A 104 -4.79 -15.14 -8.76
N PRO A 105 -6.11 -15.34 -8.99
CA PRO A 105 -6.60 -15.85 -10.26
C PRO A 105 -6.12 -15.00 -11.45
N ILE A 106 -5.66 -15.65 -12.51
CA ILE A 106 -5.16 -14.95 -13.73
C ILE A 106 -6.20 -13.98 -14.29
N SER A 107 -7.50 -14.31 -14.14
CA SER A 107 -8.62 -13.48 -14.61
C SER A 107 -8.69 -12.11 -13.96
N VAL A 108 -8.16 -11.92 -12.74
CA VAL A 108 -8.20 -10.61 -12.04
C VAL A 108 -6.93 -9.79 -12.23
N LEU A 109 -5.88 -10.35 -12.83
CA LEU A 109 -4.60 -9.65 -13.01
C LEU A 109 -4.68 -8.40 -13.92
N PRO A 110 -5.45 -8.39 -15.02
CA PRO A 110 -5.63 -7.17 -15.81
C PRO A 110 -6.28 -6.03 -15.01
N ASP A 111 -7.32 -6.35 -14.24
CA ASP A 111 -8.01 -5.39 -13.38
C ASP A 111 -7.09 -4.91 -12.27
N HIS A 112 -6.28 -5.79 -11.68
CA HIS A 112 -5.27 -5.43 -10.69
C HIS A 112 -4.24 -4.44 -11.25
N GLN A 113 -3.75 -4.64 -12.48
CA GLN A 113 -2.81 -3.70 -13.11
C GLN A 113 -3.45 -2.34 -13.39
N SER A 114 -4.70 -2.34 -13.89
CA SER A 114 -5.45 -1.10 -14.13
C SER A 114 -5.71 -0.34 -12.83
N TYR A 115 -6.10 -1.06 -11.78
CA TYR A 115 -6.28 -0.52 -10.44
C TYR A 115 -4.99 0.04 -9.87
N GLY A 116 -3.88 -0.71 -9.91
CA GLY A 116 -2.58 -0.27 -9.42
C GLY A 116 -2.11 1.02 -10.08
N SER A 117 -2.33 1.16 -11.39
CA SER A 117 -2.03 2.40 -12.13
C SER A 117 -2.89 3.58 -11.66
N THR A 118 -4.20 3.35 -11.47
CA THR A 118 -5.14 4.37 -10.99
C THR A 118 -4.83 4.80 -9.55
N ALA A 119 -4.59 3.84 -8.66
CA ALA A 119 -4.22 4.09 -7.28
C ALA A 119 -2.91 4.86 -7.17
N SER A 120 -1.90 4.50 -7.97
CA SER A 120 -0.61 5.20 -8.01
C SER A 120 -0.75 6.65 -8.47
N ALA A 121 -1.52 6.90 -9.53
CA ALA A 121 -1.79 8.25 -10.02
C ALA A 121 -2.56 9.09 -9.00
N TRP A 122 -3.57 8.50 -8.35
CA TRP A 122 -4.31 9.17 -7.27
C TRP A 122 -3.38 9.52 -6.11
N TRP A 123 -2.56 8.57 -5.66
CA TRP A 123 -1.63 8.79 -4.55
C TRP A 123 -0.62 9.89 -4.87
N ALA A 124 -0.06 9.89 -6.08
CA ALA A 124 0.85 10.95 -6.52
C ALA A 124 0.20 12.35 -6.46
N ALA A 125 -1.11 12.44 -6.74
CA ALA A 125 -1.85 13.70 -6.70
C ALA A 125 -2.30 14.15 -5.28
N HIS A 126 -2.43 13.23 -4.32
CA HIS A 126 -3.07 13.52 -3.02
C HIS A 126 -2.15 13.31 -1.80
N SER A 127 -0.96 12.72 -1.99
CA SER A 127 -0.08 12.31 -0.88
C SER A 127 0.66 13.45 -0.17
N SER A 128 0.83 14.63 -0.78
CA SER A 128 1.64 15.72 -0.20
C SER A 128 1.17 16.10 1.21
N ASN A 129 -0.14 16.27 1.36
CA ASN A 129 -0.73 16.66 2.64
C ASN A 129 -0.67 15.53 3.67
N ALA A 130 -0.81 14.27 3.24
CA ALA A 130 -0.67 13.10 4.11
C ALA A 130 0.76 12.98 4.66
N VAL A 131 1.75 13.26 3.82
CA VAL A 131 3.17 13.20 4.16
C VAL A 131 3.57 14.34 5.09
N ASP A 132 3.09 15.54 4.82
CA ASP A 132 3.36 16.69 5.69
C ASP A 132 2.71 16.50 7.06
N LEU A 133 1.49 15.97 7.10
CA LEU A 133 0.85 15.59 8.35
C LEU A 133 1.64 14.50 9.09
N ALA A 134 2.13 13.47 8.42
CA ALA A 134 2.93 12.42 9.06
C ALA A 134 4.26 12.93 9.64
N LYS A 135 4.85 13.98 9.04
CA LYS A 135 6.02 14.67 9.63
C LYS A 135 5.65 15.47 10.87
N GLU A 136 4.47 16.11 10.87
CA GLU A 136 4.00 16.97 11.95
C GLU A 136 3.41 16.16 13.12
N CYS A 137 2.87 14.99 12.82
CA CYS A 137 2.18 14.05 13.72
C CYS A 137 2.85 12.68 13.73
N PRO A 138 4.09 12.58 14.24
CA PRO A 138 4.89 11.35 14.18
C PRO A 138 4.35 10.18 15.00
N ASN A 139 3.40 10.39 15.93
CA ASN A 139 2.85 9.31 16.76
C ASN A 139 1.49 8.79 16.30
N GLY A 140 0.80 9.52 15.41
CA GLY A 140 -0.52 9.13 14.89
C GLY A 140 -1.66 9.46 15.84
#